data_AF-A0A229RP00-F1
#
_entry.id   AF-A0A229RP00-F1
#
_cell.length_a   1.000
_cell.length_b   1.000
_cell.length_c   1.000
_cell.angle_alpha   90.00
_cell.angle_beta   90.00
_cell.angle_gamma   90.00
#
_symmetry.space_group_name_H-M   'P 1'
#
loop_
_entity.id
_entity.type
_entity.pdbx_description
1 polymer ?
#
loop_
_entity_poly.entity_id
_entity_poly.type
_entity_poly.pdbx_seq_one_letter_code
_entity_poly.pdbx_strand_id
1 'polypeptide(L)'
;MGEFMSTDQSSGTAIGAAVLAFLCGMRYLSEAGAFVMQLAVFEPEPRYFVGVAWNGLLVATLFLGGVLLLMRKFLGRTLVVVGAALALAASVLANGDIRPYFFAEVDGEPLITSDFATFLLFGMAVAALVLSVVRSTSDWLEGRRGPEEEPSKQDRLPGW
;
A
#
# COMPACT_ATOMS: atom_id res chain seq x y z
N MET A 1 6.35 -2.36 35.65
CA MET A 1 6.07 -1.15 34.84
C MET A 1 6.78 -1.30 33.51
N GLY A 2 6.12 -1.84 32.48
CA GLY A 2 6.78 -2.11 31.18
C GLY A 2 5.90 -2.70 30.07
N GLU A 3 4.63 -3.04 30.31
CA GLU A 3 3.82 -3.80 29.33
C GLU A 3 2.86 -2.96 28.46
N PHE A 4 2.67 -1.66 28.74
CA PHE A 4 1.71 -0.85 27.96
C PHE A 4 2.26 -0.31 26.63
N MET A 5 3.56 -0.38 26.36
CA MET A 5 4.15 0.22 25.14
C MET A 5 4.14 -0.69 23.90
N SER A 6 4.07 -2.02 24.05
CA SER A 6 4.28 -2.95 22.93
C SER A 6 3.06 -3.07 22.00
N THR A 7 1.85 -2.98 22.55
CA THR A 7 0.59 -3.14 21.80
C THR A 7 0.26 -1.90 20.97
N ASP A 8 0.50 -0.70 21.52
CA ASP A 8 0.25 0.58 20.81
C ASP A 8 1.24 0.82 19.68
N GLN A 9 2.50 0.38 19.85
CA GLN A 9 3.49 0.47 18.79
C GLN A 9 3.16 -0.47 17.62
N SER A 10 2.62 -1.65 17.91
CA SER A 10 2.19 -2.62 16.89
C SER A 10 1.01 -2.11 16.06
N SER A 11 -0.01 -1.53 16.71
CA SER A 11 -1.18 -0.96 16.02
C SER A 11 -0.82 0.27 15.19
N GLY A 12 0.06 1.15 15.69
CA GLY A 12 0.51 2.34 14.97
C GLY A 12 1.25 2.01 13.66
N THR A 13 2.11 0.98 13.68
CA THR A 13 2.84 0.57 12.45
C THR A 13 1.93 0.01 11.37
N ALA A 14 0.94 -0.82 11.73
CA ALA A 14 0.01 -1.39 10.78
C ALA A 14 -0.91 -0.31 10.19
N ILE A 15 -1.48 0.56 11.03
CA ILE A 15 -2.32 1.67 10.56
C ILE A 15 -1.52 2.61 9.65
N GLY A 16 -0.27 2.94 10.03
CA GLY A 16 0.63 3.74 9.21
C GLY A 16 0.89 3.11 7.85
N ALA A 17 1.19 1.80 7.80
CA ALA A 17 1.37 1.07 6.54
C ALA A 17 0.11 1.14 5.66
N ALA A 18 -1.06 0.96 6.26
CA ALA A 18 -2.34 1.00 5.56
C ALA A 18 -2.63 2.38 4.96
N VAL A 19 -2.44 3.45 5.74
CA VAL A 19 -2.66 4.83 5.30
C VAL A 19 -1.70 5.19 4.18
N LEU A 20 -0.41 4.88 4.32
CA LEU A 20 0.58 5.16 3.27
C LEU A 20 0.26 4.38 1.99
N ALA A 21 -0.08 3.10 2.09
CA ALA A 21 -0.48 2.30 0.94
C ALA A 21 -1.76 2.85 0.26
N PHE A 22 -2.73 3.29 1.06
CA PHE A 22 -3.95 3.91 0.55
C PHE A 22 -3.67 5.23 -0.18
N LEU A 23 -2.83 6.10 0.39
CA LEU A 23 -2.41 7.36 -0.25
C LEU A 23 -1.66 7.11 -1.56
N CYS A 24 -0.72 6.15 -1.58
CA CYS A 24 -0.05 5.73 -2.81
C CYS A 24 -1.06 5.19 -3.84
N GLY A 25 -1.98 4.33 -3.41
CA GLY A 25 -3.02 3.75 -4.26
C GLY A 25 -3.94 4.80 -4.88
N MET A 26 -4.34 5.83 -4.13
CA MET A 26 -5.10 6.96 -4.66
C MET A 26 -4.32 7.73 -5.73
N ARG A 27 -3.01 7.90 -5.54
CA ARG A 27 -2.18 8.56 -6.56
C ARG A 27 -2.15 7.77 -7.87
N TYR A 28 -1.97 6.46 -7.80
CA TYR A 28 -2.00 5.60 -8.99
C TYR A 28 -3.40 5.51 -9.61
N LEU A 29 -4.46 5.70 -8.81
CA LEU A 29 -5.82 5.83 -9.35
C LEU A 29 -5.96 7.07 -10.22
N SER A 30 -5.37 8.20 -9.80
CA SER A 30 -5.34 9.41 -10.63
C SER A 30 -4.54 9.22 -11.92
N GLU A 31 -3.40 8.49 -11.90
CA GLU A 31 -2.67 8.12 -13.12
C GLU A 31 -3.52 7.26 -14.05
N ALA A 32 -4.17 6.22 -13.51
CA ALA A 32 -5.04 5.34 -14.29
C ALA A 32 -6.18 6.13 -14.95
N GLY A 33 -6.79 7.06 -14.23
CA GLY A 33 -7.81 7.96 -14.75
C GLY A 33 -7.30 8.83 -15.90
N ALA A 34 -6.07 9.36 -15.77
CA ALA A 34 -5.44 10.15 -16.83
C ALA A 34 -5.15 9.31 -18.08
N PHE A 35 -4.63 8.08 -17.93
CA PHE A 35 -4.43 7.17 -19.07
C PHE A 35 -5.75 6.76 -19.74
N VAL A 36 -6.82 6.55 -18.97
CA VAL A 36 -8.16 6.28 -19.52
C VAL A 36 -8.68 7.49 -20.31
N MET A 37 -8.46 8.70 -19.80
CA MET A 37 -8.80 9.93 -20.52
C MET A 37 -8.00 10.06 -21.82
N GLN A 38 -6.69 9.75 -21.80
CA GLN A 38 -5.86 9.77 -23.00
C GLN A 38 -6.36 8.77 -24.05
N LEU A 39 -6.75 7.56 -23.66
CA LEU A 39 -7.38 6.57 -24.57
C LEU A 39 -8.73 7.05 -25.14
N ALA A 40 -9.45 7.89 -24.42
CA ALA A 40 -10.75 8.39 -24.84
C ALA A 40 -10.65 9.60 -25.79
N VAL A 41 -9.57 10.38 -25.70
CA VAL A 41 -9.41 11.65 -26.42
C VAL A 41 -8.40 11.55 -27.56
N PHE A 42 -7.33 10.78 -27.41
CA PHE A 42 -6.25 10.65 -28.39
C PHE A 42 -6.34 9.33 -29.16
N GLU A 43 -5.51 9.22 -30.21
CA GLU A 43 -5.39 7.96 -30.94
C GLU A 43 -4.87 6.84 -30.02
N PRO A 44 -5.39 5.61 -30.13
CA PRO A 44 -4.99 4.52 -29.25
C PRO A 44 -3.51 4.15 -29.47
N GLU A 45 -2.67 4.47 -28.50
CA GLU A 45 -1.26 4.11 -28.50
C GLU A 45 -0.94 3.04 -27.44
N PRO A 46 0.04 2.13 -27.69
CA PRO A 46 0.39 1.06 -26.76
C PRO A 46 0.71 1.54 -25.34
N ARG A 47 1.37 2.70 -25.22
CA ARG A 47 1.74 3.29 -23.93
C ARG A 47 0.54 3.53 -23.02
N TYR A 48 -0.62 3.91 -23.59
CA TYR A 48 -1.80 4.19 -22.77
C TYR A 48 -2.43 2.92 -22.22
N PHE A 49 -2.49 1.84 -23.00
CA PHE A 49 -2.97 0.54 -22.51
C PHE A 49 -2.06 -0.02 -21.42
N VAL A 50 -0.74 0.08 -21.60
CA VAL A 50 0.24 -0.32 -20.59
C VAL A 50 0.08 0.53 -19.33
N GLY A 51 -0.06 1.85 -19.48
CA GLY A 51 -0.29 2.78 -18.39
C GLY A 51 -1.56 2.46 -17.59
N VAL A 52 -2.70 2.22 -18.25
CA VAL A 52 -3.94 1.80 -17.58
C VAL A 52 -3.74 0.48 -16.84
N ALA A 53 -3.17 -0.54 -17.49
CA ALA A 53 -3.00 -1.85 -16.89
C ALA A 53 -2.07 -1.81 -15.68
N TRP A 54 -0.94 -1.12 -15.79
CA TRP A 54 0.05 -0.98 -14.74
C TRP A 54 -0.50 -0.19 -13.54
N ASN A 55 -1.09 0.97 -13.79
CA ASN A 55 -1.64 1.79 -12.72
C ASN A 55 -2.88 1.13 -12.10
N GLY A 56 -3.70 0.43 -12.89
CA GLY A 56 -4.79 -0.39 -12.38
C GLY A 56 -4.31 -1.51 -11.45
N LEU A 57 -3.21 -2.18 -11.78
CA LEU A 57 -2.58 -3.18 -10.91
C LEU A 57 -2.07 -2.56 -9.59
N LEU A 58 -1.43 -1.38 -9.67
CA LEU A 58 -0.98 -0.66 -8.48
C LEU A 58 -2.14 -0.20 -7.60
N VAL A 59 -3.25 0.25 -8.18
CA VAL A 59 -4.49 0.55 -7.44
C VAL A 59 -4.99 -0.72 -6.74
N ALA A 60 -5.15 -1.83 -7.48
CA ALA A 60 -5.67 -3.07 -6.93
C ALA A 60 -4.80 -3.62 -5.78
N THR A 61 -3.48 -3.42 -5.83
CA THR A 61 -2.56 -3.90 -4.80
C THR A 61 -2.40 -2.93 -3.64
N LEU A 62 -2.22 -1.63 -3.88
CA LEU A 62 -1.95 -0.64 -2.83
C LEU A 62 -3.23 -0.09 -2.21
N PHE A 63 -4.21 0.32 -3.02
CA PHE A 63 -5.46 0.87 -2.50
C PHE A 63 -6.28 -0.23 -1.81
N LEU A 64 -6.54 -1.32 -2.53
CA LEU A 64 -7.27 -2.46 -1.99
C LEU A 64 -6.48 -3.16 -0.87
N GLY A 65 -5.15 -3.28 -1.00
CA GLY A 65 -4.28 -3.80 0.05
C GLY A 65 -4.35 -2.95 1.31
N GLY A 66 -4.28 -1.63 1.20
CA GLY A 66 -4.41 -0.70 2.32
C GLY A 66 -5.76 -0.84 3.03
N VAL A 67 -6.87 -0.90 2.28
CA VAL A 67 -8.21 -1.14 2.84
C VAL A 67 -8.28 -2.50 3.55
N LEU A 68 -7.80 -3.56 2.92
CA LEU A 68 -7.80 -4.90 3.53
C LEU A 68 -6.91 -4.97 4.77
N LEU A 69 -5.80 -4.22 4.79
CA LEU A 69 -4.94 -4.11 5.95
C LEU A 69 -5.67 -3.39 7.09
N LEU A 70 -6.39 -2.28 6.83
CA LEU A 70 -7.25 -1.64 7.84
C LEU A 70 -8.32 -2.60 8.39
N MET A 71 -8.82 -3.52 7.56
CA MET A 71 -9.74 -4.58 7.96
C MET A 71 -9.06 -5.76 8.68
N ARG A 72 -7.77 -5.65 9.03
CA ARG A 72 -6.97 -6.71 9.68
C ARG A 72 -6.88 -8.02 8.88
N LYS A 73 -6.89 -7.96 7.55
CA LYS A 73 -6.78 -9.15 6.69
C LYS A 73 -5.33 -9.39 6.25
N PHE A 74 -4.84 -10.62 6.42
CA PHE A 74 -3.50 -11.04 5.97
C PHE A 74 -3.24 -10.79 4.49
N LEU A 75 -4.27 -10.94 3.65
CA LEU A 75 -4.17 -10.66 2.22
C LEU A 75 -3.81 -9.19 1.97
N GLY A 76 -4.28 -8.26 2.80
CA GLY A 76 -3.96 -6.83 2.70
C GLY A 76 -2.47 -6.57 2.78
N ARG A 77 -1.77 -7.22 3.72
CA ARG A 77 -0.32 -7.08 3.85
C ARG A 77 0.43 -7.55 2.62
N THR A 78 0.06 -8.72 2.09
CA THR A 78 0.70 -9.28 0.91
C THR A 78 0.54 -8.35 -0.29
N LEU A 79 -0.67 -7.81 -0.48
CA LEU A 79 -0.98 -6.86 -1.55
C LEU A 79 -0.19 -5.55 -1.39
N VAL A 80 -0.10 -5.00 -0.17
CA VAL A 80 0.69 -3.79 0.08
C VAL A 80 2.17 -4.00 -0.21
N VAL A 81 2.75 -5.12 0.25
CA VAL A 81 4.17 -5.46 -0.01
C VAL A 81 4.44 -5.57 -1.50
N VAL A 82 3.63 -6.35 -2.22
CA VAL A 82 3.79 -6.54 -3.67
C VAL A 82 3.58 -5.23 -4.41
N GLY A 83 2.51 -4.50 -4.10
CA GLY A 83 2.20 -3.22 -4.73
C GLY A 83 3.27 -2.16 -4.48
N ALA A 84 3.82 -2.09 -3.27
CA ALA A 84 4.88 -1.14 -2.94
C ALA A 84 6.19 -1.51 -3.65
N ALA A 85 6.53 -2.80 -3.74
CA ALA A 85 7.69 -3.25 -4.51
C ALA A 85 7.55 -2.92 -6.01
N LEU A 86 6.37 -3.13 -6.59
CA LEU A 86 6.08 -2.76 -7.99
C LEU A 86 6.15 -1.24 -8.20
N ALA A 87 5.60 -0.45 -7.28
CA ALA A 87 5.66 1.01 -7.31
C ALA A 87 7.12 1.51 -7.32
N LEU A 88 7.96 0.94 -6.45
CA LEU A 88 9.39 1.27 -6.41
C LEU A 88 10.12 0.84 -7.69
N ALA A 89 9.80 -0.34 -8.22
CA ALA A 89 10.35 -0.79 -9.50
C ALA A 89 9.98 0.17 -10.63
N ALA A 90 8.73 0.64 -10.70
CA ALA A 90 8.30 1.65 -11.67
C ALA A 90 9.07 2.96 -11.49
N SER A 91 9.26 3.44 -10.25
CA SER A 91 10.04 4.65 -9.98
C SER A 91 11.49 4.54 -10.45
N VAL A 92 12.10 3.35 -10.38
CA VAL A 92 13.48 3.12 -10.83
C VAL A 92 13.56 2.90 -12.34
N LEU A 93 12.58 2.25 -12.95
CA LEU A 93 12.58 1.90 -14.38
C LEU A 93 12.08 3.03 -15.28
N ALA A 94 11.24 3.93 -14.77
CA ALA A 94 10.64 5.01 -15.54
C ALA A 94 11.64 6.15 -15.81
N ASN A 95 12.57 5.91 -16.73
CA ASN A 95 13.52 6.91 -17.23
C ASN A 95 13.35 7.11 -18.74
N GLY A 96 13.64 8.32 -19.21
CA GLY A 96 13.62 8.68 -20.63
C GLY A 96 12.32 8.25 -21.32
N ASP A 97 12.46 7.56 -22.46
CA ASP A 97 11.36 7.16 -23.34
C ASP A 97 10.39 6.13 -22.73
N ILE A 98 10.76 5.51 -21.61
CA ILE A 98 9.94 4.49 -20.93
C ILE A 98 8.98 5.15 -19.93
N ARG A 99 9.30 6.35 -19.44
CA ARG A 99 8.50 7.08 -18.45
C ARG A 99 7.01 7.22 -18.83
N PRO A 100 6.64 7.53 -20.09
CA PRO A 100 5.24 7.68 -20.50
C PRO A 100 4.41 6.39 -20.45
N TYR A 101 5.04 5.22 -20.27
CA TYR A 101 4.34 3.94 -20.10
C TYR A 101 3.87 3.72 -18.66
N PHE A 102 4.46 4.44 -17.69
CA PHE A 102 4.18 4.28 -16.27
C PHE A 102 3.43 5.49 -15.68
N PHE A 103 3.73 6.70 -16.18
CA PHE A 103 3.17 7.96 -15.70
C PHE A 103 2.52 8.73 -16.85
N ALA A 104 1.31 9.23 -16.63
CA ALA A 104 0.56 9.93 -17.66
C ALA A 104 1.11 11.36 -17.88
N GLU A 105 0.84 11.88 -19.08
CA GLU A 105 1.22 13.23 -19.52
C GLU A 105 -0.04 14.00 -19.92
N VAL A 106 -0.14 15.26 -19.52
CA VAL A 106 -1.22 16.18 -19.90
C VAL A 106 -0.58 17.35 -20.63
N ASP A 107 -1.00 17.58 -21.87
CA ASP A 107 -0.45 18.62 -22.76
C ASP A 107 1.08 18.50 -22.98
N GLY A 108 1.61 17.28 -22.99
CA GLY A 108 3.05 17.00 -23.15
C GLY A 108 3.87 17.18 -21.87
N GLU A 109 3.24 17.57 -20.77
CA GLU A 109 3.87 17.69 -19.47
C GLU A 109 3.49 16.50 -18.57
N PRO A 110 4.41 15.96 -17.76
CA PRO A 110 4.09 14.88 -16.84
C PRO A 110 3.04 15.32 -15.83
N LEU A 111 2.10 14.43 -15.49
CA LEU A 111 1.08 14.72 -14.48
C LEU A 111 1.69 15.08 -13.11
N ILE A 112 2.90 14.56 -12.83
CA ILE A 112 3.76 15.08 -11.75
C ILE A 112 4.89 15.91 -12.35
N THR A 113 4.76 17.23 -12.23
CA THR A 113 5.78 18.19 -12.65
C THR A 113 6.82 18.46 -11.56
N SER A 114 6.56 18.06 -10.31
CA SER A 114 7.42 18.35 -9.16
C SER A 114 8.25 17.16 -8.72
N ASP A 115 9.58 17.31 -8.74
CA ASP A 115 10.53 16.33 -8.20
C ASP A 115 10.27 16.02 -6.72
N PHE A 116 9.80 17.01 -5.96
CA PHE A 116 9.42 16.82 -4.56
C PHE A 116 8.24 15.86 -4.41
N ALA A 117 7.22 15.98 -5.26
CA ALA A 117 6.06 15.08 -5.22
C ALA A 117 6.45 13.65 -5.62
N THR A 118 7.34 13.48 -6.61
CA THR A 118 7.89 12.18 -6.99
C THR A 118 8.69 11.57 -5.84
N PHE A 119 9.55 12.35 -5.19
CA PHE A 119 10.32 11.91 -4.02
C PHE A 119 9.43 11.53 -2.84
N LEU A 120 8.37 12.30 -2.58
CA LEU A 120 7.40 12.02 -1.52
C LEU A 120 6.68 10.69 -1.79
N LEU A 121 6.23 10.45 -3.03
CA LEU A 121 5.58 9.20 -3.42
C LEU A 121 6.53 7.99 -3.23
N PHE A 122 7.78 8.14 -3.63
CA PHE A 122 8.82 7.14 -3.40
C PHE A 122 9.02 6.87 -1.90
N GLY A 123 9.16 7.93 -1.09
CA GLY A 123 9.31 7.81 0.35
C GLY A 123 8.11 7.14 1.03
N MET A 124 6.89 7.45 0.60
CA MET A 124 5.67 6.80 1.09
C MET A 124 5.64 5.31 0.72
N ALA A 125 6.02 4.94 -0.50
CA ALA A 125 6.09 3.54 -0.93
C ALA A 125 7.13 2.75 -0.14
N VAL A 126 8.33 3.32 0.09
CA VAL A 126 9.35 2.72 0.96
C VAL A 126 8.82 2.55 2.38
N ALA A 127 8.21 3.58 2.96
CA ALA A 127 7.69 3.52 4.31
C ALA A 127 6.56 2.48 4.45
N ALA A 128 5.63 2.43 3.49
CA ALA A 128 4.57 1.42 3.44
C ALA A 128 5.15 -0.01 3.36
N LEU A 129 6.17 -0.21 2.53
CA LEU A 129 6.86 -1.50 2.40
C LEU A 129 7.54 -1.90 3.71
N VAL A 130 8.33 -1.00 4.30
CA VAL A 130 9.05 -1.27 5.54
C VAL A 130 8.06 -1.61 6.66
N LEU A 131 7.06 -0.76 6.88
CA LEU A 131 6.08 -0.98 7.94
C LEU A 131 5.26 -2.26 7.72
N SER A 132 4.92 -2.59 6.46
CA SER A 132 4.18 -3.83 6.17
C SER A 132 5.01 -5.10 6.34
N VAL A 133 6.34 -5.05 6.17
CA VAL A 133 7.21 -6.22 6.37
C VAL A 133 7.57 -6.44 7.84
N VAL A 134 7.62 -5.38 8.66
CA VAL A 134 7.99 -5.48 10.08
C VAL A 134 7.04 -6.42 10.84
N ARG A 135 7.63 -7.19 11.78
CA ARG A 135 6.95 -8.21 12.58
C ARG A 135 5.76 -7.68 13.37
N SER A 136 5.82 -6.41 13.79
CA SER A 136 4.73 -5.72 14.48
C SER A 136 3.42 -5.70 13.70
N THR A 137 3.47 -5.61 12.37
CA THR A 137 2.31 -5.69 11.49
C THR A 137 1.79 -7.12 11.39
N SER A 138 2.66 -8.14 11.42
CA SER A 138 2.23 -9.54 11.58
C SER A 138 1.48 -9.74 12.90
N ASP A 139 2.06 -9.28 14.01
CA ASP A 139 1.51 -9.46 15.35
C ASP A 139 0.14 -8.78 15.51
N TRP A 140 -0.05 -7.64 14.83
CA TRP A 140 -1.33 -6.94 14.76
C TRP A 140 -2.39 -7.70 13.95
N LEU A 141 -2.00 -8.32 12.84
CA LEU A 141 -2.89 -9.14 11.99
C LEU A 141 -3.26 -10.47 12.65
N GLU A 142 -2.31 -11.10 13.32
CA GLU A 142 -2.52 -12.30 14.15
C GLU A 142 -3.37 -11.99 15.37
N GLY A 143 -3.55 -10.70 15.69
CA GLY A 143 -4.41 -10.22 16.76
C GLY A 143 -4.04 -10.92 18.05
N ARG A 144 -2.75 -10.85 18.45
CA ARG A 144 -2.27 -11.43 19.72
C ARG A 144 -3.34 -11.21 20.77
N ARG A 145 -4.06 -12.29 21.08
CA ARG A 145 -4.90 -12.39 22.26
C ARG A 145 -4.01 -11.89 23.38
N GLY A 146 -4.47 -10.87 24.11
CA GLY A 146 -3.78 -10.48 25.32
C GLY A 146 -3.53 -11.74 26.17
N PRO A 147 -2.44 -11.83 26.92
CA PRO A 147 -2.22 -12.92 27.88
C PRO A 147 -3.31 -13.04 28.97
N GLU A 148 -4.45 -12.36 28.83
CA GLU A 148 -5.63 -12.43 29.68
C GLU A 148 -6.61 -13.55 29.33
N GLU A 149 -6.38 -14.34 28.28
CA GLU A 149 -6.89 -15.73 28.27
C GLU A 149 -6.01 -16.62 29.19
N GLU A 150 -5.85 -16.20 30.44
CA GLU A 150 -5.75 -17.19 31.51
C GLU A 150 -7.08 -17.97 31.43
N PRO A 151 -7.06 -19.31 31.24
CA PRO A 151 -8.28 -20.10 31.33
C PRO A 151 -8.90 -19.75 32.68
N SER A 152 -10.14 -19.26 32.65
CA SER A 152 -10.81 -18.75 33.84
C SER A 152 -10.60 -19.74 34.99
N LYS A 153 -10.13 -19.26 36.15
CA LYS A 153 -10.00 -20.10 37.35
C LYS A 153 -11.33 -20.75 37.77
N GLN A 154 -12.44 -20.44 37.10
CA GLN A 154 -13.75 -21.08 37.25
C GLN A 154 -13.83 -22.49 36.68
N ASP A 155 -12.90 -22.94 35.84
CA ASP A 155 -12.79 -24.37 35.45
C ASP A 155 -12.05 -25.22 36.50
N ARG A 156 -11.54 -24.61 37.58
CA ARG A 156 -11.06 -25.33 38.77
C ARG A 156 -12.16 -25.43 39.82
N LEU A 157 -13.31 -25.99 39.48
CA LEU A 157 -14.19 -26.54 40.50
C LEU A 157 -13.63 -27.90 40.93
N PRO A 158 -13.35 -28.13 42.24
CA PRO A 158 -13.13 -29.47 42.75
C PRO A 158 -14.50 -30.14 42.80
N GLY A 159 -14.81 -30.91 41.76
CA GLY A 159 -16.04 -31.68 41.64
C GLY A 159 -15.69 -33.14 41.42
N TRP A 160 -15.57 -33.87 42.54
CA TRP A 160 -15.35 -35.31 42.73
C TRP A 160 -13.89 -35.77 42.70
#